data_AF-A0A8I1LQQ5-F1
#
_entry.id   AF-A0A8I1LQQ5-F1
#
_cell.length_a   1.000
_cell.length_b   1.000
_cell.length_c   1.000
_cell.angle_alpha   90.00
_cell.angle_beta   90.00
_cell.angle_gamma   90.00
#
_symmetry.space_group_name_H-M   'P 1'
#
loop_
_entity.id
_entity.type
_entity.pdbx_description
1 polymer ?
#
loop_
_entity_poly.entity_id
_entity_poly.type
_entity_poly.pdbx_seq_one_letter_code
_entity_poly.pdbx_strand_id
1 'polypeptide(L)'
;MAKRRCGIAGRSTVRSGSRCASIVALAWPLAHLLPERTVDRPAIPHRRFAIAVLVPAIVTPLVAVPLDPGILPVLVADYLALHLLIYGALQLVLLRRFGVPWGHFSALAVVALLVWGLGVFGFALDRYAANFWPVGARWWIIAALALGAIPFMVADAFVTQGGRAPLSHRIGARAGFLASLGFAVALDFWGLFFLLMIAPVILLFYVVFGLMGRWVARRGGALSAGIAQGLILAWAIGVSFPLFVAGG
;
A
#
# COMPACT_ATOMS: atom_id res chain seq x y z
N MET A 1 -30.47 -45.21 13.95
CA MET A 1 -30.54 -43.80 14.44
C MET A 1 -29.10 -43.29 14.59
N ALA A 2 -28.82 -42.03 14.23
CA ALA A 2 -27.52 -41.32 14.32
C ALA A 2 -26.45 -41.60 13.23
N LYS A 3 -26.53 -40.85 12.11
CA LYS A 3 -25.39 -40.52 11.26
C LYS A 3 -25.49 -39.07 10.79
N ARG A 4 -25.16 -38.10 11.65
CA ARG A 4 -24.96 -36.69 11.26
C ARG A 4 -24.00 -36.03 12.24
N ARG A 5 -22.81 -35.65 11.75
CA ARG A 5 -22.06 -34.41 12.05
C ARG A 5 -20.67 -34.50 11.42
N CYS A 6 -20.60 -34.20 10.13
CA CYS A 6 -19.38 -33.71 9.49
C CYS A 6 -19.83 -32.74 8.39
N GLY A 7 -19.61 -31.44 8.57
CA GLY A 7 -19.97 -30.46 7.53
C GLY A 7 -20.33 -29.05 7.98
N ILE A 8 -19.65 -28.48 8.99
CA ILE A 8 -19.90 -27.07 9.39
C ILE A 8 -18.63 -26.18 9.36
N ALA A 9 -17.43 -26.74 9.24
CA ALA A 9 -16.21 -25.92 9.23
C ALA A 9 -15.91 -25.19 7.89
N GLY A 10 -16.49 -25.62 6.76
CA GLY A 10 -16.17 -25.07 5.43
C GLY A 10 -17.11 -23.97 4.90
N ARG A 11 -18.20 -23.64 5.61
CA ARG A 11 -19.26 -22.77 5.07
C ARG A 11 -19.14 -21.31 5.49
N SER A 12 -18.39 -21.02 6.56
CA SER A 12 -18.16 -19.67 7.07
C SER A 12 -17.12 -18.91 6.24
N THR A 13 -16.03 -19.57 5.84
CA THR A 13 -14.94 -18.98 5.04
C THR A 13 -15.38 -18.56 3.64
N VAL A 14 -16.17 -19.41 2.96
CA VAL A 14 -16.72 -19.11 1.62
C VAL A 14 -17.70 -17.94 1.64
N ARG A 15 -18.49 -17.78 2.72
CA ARG A 15 -19.39 -16.63 2.93
C ARG A 15 -18.67 -15.34 3.33
N SER A 16 -17.45 -15.43 3.83
CA SER A 16 -16.65 -14.26 4.20
C SER A 16 -15.91 -13.71 2.98
N GLY A 17 -15.36 -14.58 2.13
CA GLY A 17 -14.74 -14.18 0.85
C GLY A 17 -15.70 -13.41 -0.06
N SER A 18 -16.97 -13.85 -0.14
CA SER A 18 -17.97 -13.15 -0.97
C SER A 18 -18.27 -11.73 -0.47
N ARG A 19 -18.32 -11.50 0.85
CA ARG A 19 -18.62 -10.18 1.43
C ARG A 19 -17.50 -9.16 1.23
N CYS A 20 -16.24 -9.54 1.40
CA CYS A 20 -15.12 -8.64 1.10
C CYS A 20 -15.08 -8.31 -0.39
N ALA A 21 -15.31 -9.30 -1.26
CA ALA A 21 -15.41 -9.07 -2.69
C ALA A 21 -16.57 -8.13 -3.06
N SER A 22 -17.74 -8.25 -2.42
CA SER A 22 -18.87 -7.34 -2.63
C SER A 22 -18.57 -5.91 -2.18
N ILE A 23 -17.90 -5.71 -1.04
CA ILE A 23 -17.50 -4.38 -0.56
C ILE A 23 -16.50 -3.74 -1.53
N VAL A 24 -15.54 -4.52 -2.03
CA VAL A 24 -14.60 -4.04 -3.05
C VAL A 24 -15.38 -3.69 -4.33
N ALA A 25 -16.30 -4.55 -4.78
CA ALA A 25 -17.10 -4.27 -5.97
C ALA A 25 -17.98 -3.01 -5.83
N LEU A 26 -18.56 -2.77 -4.65
CA LEU A 26 -19.38 -1.59 -4.35
C LEU A 26 -18.59 -0.28 -4.29
N ALA A 27 -17.26 -0.34 -4.12
CA ALA A 27 -16.43 0.85 -4.25
C ALA A 27 -16.42 1.40 -5.68
N TRP A 28 -16.67 0.56 -6.70
CA TRP A 28 -16.74 0.98 -8.09
C TRP A 28 -17.90 1.95 -8.36
N PRO A 29 -19.19 1.62 -8.10
CA PRO A 29 -20.29 2.55 -8.34
C PRO A 29 -20.21 3.80 -7.45
N LEU A 30 -19.72 3.67 -6.21
CA LEU A 30 -19.54 4.83 -5.34
C LEU A 30 -18.45 5.80 -5.82
N ALA A 31 -17.37 5.27 -6.41
CA ALA A 31 -16.38 6.11 -7.08
C ALA A 31 -17.00 6.91 -8.24
N HIS A 32 -18.11 6.43 -8.84
CA HIS A 32 -18.83 7.14 -9.89
C HIS A 32 -19.73 8.28 -9.39
N LEU A 33 -19.82 8.49 -8.07
CA LEU A 33 -20.49 9.66 -7.51
C LEU A 33 -19.54 10.87 -7.36
N LEU A 34 -18.23 10.65 -7.45
CA LEU A 34 -17.27 11.76 -7.41
C LEU A 34 -17.37 12.60 -8.69
N PRO A 35 -17.20 13.93 -8.62
CA PRO A 35 -17.17 14.79 -9.80
C PRO A 35 -16.16 14.28 -10.82
N GLU A 36 -16.60 14.05 -12.05
CA GLU A 36 -15.72 13.64 -13.13
C GLU A 36 -14.92 14.84 -13.62
N ARG A 37 -13.59 14.75 -13.50
CA ARG A 37 -12.66 15.72 -14.07
C ARG A 37 -11.53 14.97 -14.75
N THR A 38 -11.66 14.85 -16.06
CA THR A 38 -10.65 14.25 -16.92
C THR A 38 -9.46 15.20 -17.02
N VAL A 39 -8.34 14.81 -16.41
CA VAL A 39 -7.04 15.43 -16.73
C VAL A 39 -6.34 14.46 -17.64
N ASP A 40 -6.32 14.78 -18.92
CA ASP A 40 -5.57 13.99 -19.89
C ASP A 40 -4.08 14.15 -19.59
N ARG A 41 -3.34 13.03 -19.56
CA ARG A 41 -1.92 13.04 -19.23
C ARG A 41 -1.14 12.33 -20.32
N PRO A 42 -0.07 12.94 -20.84
CA PRO A 42 0.80 12.27 -21.80
C PRO A 42 1.39 11.01 -21.17
N ALA A 43 1.45 9.94 -21.96
CA ALA A 43 2.02 8.67 -21.56
C ALA A 43 3.49 8.84 -21.15
N ILE A 44 3.90 8.22 -20.03
CA ILE A 44 5.31 8.19 -19.65
C ILE A 44 6.03 7.21 -20.61
N PRO A 45 7.12 7.61 -21.27
CA PRO A 45 7.87 6.71 -22.14
C PRO A 45 8.57 5.63 -21.32
N HIS A 46 8.65 4.42 -21.88
CA HIS A 46 9.20 3.24 -21.20
C HIS A 46 10.57 3.46 -20.55
N ARG A 47 11.47 4.22 -21.19
CA ARG A 47 12.80 4.53 -20.64
C ARG A 47 12.72 5.34 -19.35
N ARG A 48 11.88 6.38 -19.31
CA ARG A 48 11.70 7.21 -18.10
C ARG A 48 11.01 6.42 -17.00
N PHE A 49 10.06 5.56 -17.35
CA PHE A 49 9.47 4.62 -16.42
C PHE A 49 10.51 3.67 -15.82
N ALA A 50 11.33 3.03 -16.65
CA ALA A 50 12.36 2.12 -16.21
C ALA A 50 13.35 2.82 -15.26
N ILE A 51 13.79 4.03 -15.58
CA ILE A 51 14.66 4.81 -14.68
C ILE A 51 13.94 5.14 -13.36
N ALA A 52 12.68 5.58 -13.41
CA ALA A 52 11.90 5.93 -12.23
C ALA A 52 11.62 4.74 -11.29
N VAL A 53 11.71 3.50 -11.78
CA VAL A 53 11.49 2.28 -10.99
C VAL A 53 12.82 1.61 -10.60
N LEU A 54 13.74 1.42 -11.55
CA LEU A 54 14.98 0.69 -11.33
C LEU A 54 15.99 1.46 -10.48
N VAL A 55 16.09 2.78 -10.65
CA VAL A 55 17.03 3.58 -9.85
C VAL A 55 16.65 3.53 -8.36
N PRO A 56 15.39 3.82 -7.95
CA PRO A 56 14.99 3.62 -6.56
C PRO A 56 15.13 2.17 -6.10
N ALA A 57 14.82 1.18 -6.95
CA ALA A 57 14.91 -0.23 -6.56
C ALA A 57 16.32 -0.71 -6.19
N ILE A 58 17.36 -0.05 -6.70
CA ILE A 58 18.75 -0.36 -6.38
C ILE A 58 19.27 0.57 -5.28
N VAL A 59 19.04 1.87 -5.43
CA VAL A 59 19.59 2.89 -4.51
C VAL A 59 18.96 2.77 -3.12
N THR A 60 17.65 2.53 -3.03
CA THR A 60 16.96 2.44 -1.74
C THR A 60 17.55 1.38 -0.83
N PRO A 61 17.65 0.09 -1.21
CA PRO A 61 18.19 -0.92 -0.30
C PRO A 61 19.66 -0.64 0.08
N LEU A 62 20.48 -0.13 -0.85
CA LEU A 62 21.87 0.22 -0.57
C LEU A 62 22.02 1.35 0.46
N VAL A 63 21.06 2.29 0.50
CA VAL A 63 21.06 3.41 1.46
C VAL A 63 20.30 3.05 2.75
N ALA A 64 19.21 2.31 2.66
CA ALA A 64 18.33 2.01 3.79
C ALA A 64 18.91 0.95 4.72
N VAL A 65 19.59 -0.08 4.19
CA VAL A 65 20.13 -1.18 5.01
C VAL A 65 21.20 -0.68 5.99
N PRO A 66 22.17 0.18 5.60
CA PRO A 66 23.20 0.65 6.53
C PRO A 66 22.72 1.65 7.59
N LEU A 67 21.57 2.31 7.41
CA LEU A 67 21.11 3.39 8.30
C LEU A 67 20.46 2.89 9.59
N ASP A 68 20.08 1.60 9.66
CA ASP A 68 19.34 0.91 10.73
C ASP A 68 18.97 1.79 11.96
N PRO A 69 17.84 2.51 11.91
CA PRO A 69 17.53 3.54 12.89
C PRO A 69 17.28 3.01 14.31
N GLY A 70 16.76 1.77 14.43
CA GLY A 70 16.44 1.13 15.72
C GLY A 70 15.52 1.93 16.66
N ILE A 71 14.59 2.72 16.11
CA ILE A 71 13.76 3.69 16.87
C ILE A 71 12.46 3.04 17.35
N LEU A 72 11.82 2.20 16.53
CA LEU A 72 10.56 1.54 16.83
C LEU A 72 10.81 0.18 17.50
N PRO A 73 9.94 -0.26 18.43
CA PRO A 73 10.03 -1.57 19.09
C PRO A 73 9.70 -2.75 18.16
N VAL A 74 9.59 -2.49 16.86
CA VAL A 74 9.32 -3.47 15.81
C VAL A 74 10.46 -3.39 14.83
N LEU A 75 11.31 -4.42 14.86
CA LEU A 75 12.56 -4.51 14.10
C LEU A 75 12.41 -4.14 12.61
N VAL A 76 11.27 -4.47 12.02
CA VAL A 76 11.05 -4.28 10.56
C VAL A 76 10.26 -3.02 10.23
N ALA A 77 9.61 -2.39 11.21
CA ALA A 77 8.80 -1.20 10.96
C ALA A 77 9.67 0.01 10.57
N ASP A 78 10.81 0.21 11.25
CA ASP A 78 11.77 1.28 10.94
C ASP A 78 12.33 1.13 9.53
N TYR A 79 12.85 -0.07 9.25
CA TYR A 79 13.41 -0.38 7.94
C TYR A 79 12.39 -0.15 6.84
N LEU A 80 11.16 -0.66 7.00
CA LEU A 80 10.12 -0.53 5.99
C LEU A 80 9.70 0.93 5.80
N ALA A 81 9.52 1.70 6.89
CA ALA A 81 9.20 3.12 6.81
C ALA A 81 10.29 3.88 6.04
N LEU A 82 11.56 3.63 6.36
CA LEU A 82 12.71 4.26 5.71
C LEU A 82 12.83 3.85 4.23
N HIS A 83 12.66 2.55 3.93
CA HIS A 83 12.70 2.03 2.57
C HIS A 83 11.61 2.68 1.70
N LEU A 84 10.37 2.74 2.21
CA LEU A 84 9.26 3.40 1.53
C LEU A 84 9.54 4.90 1.33
N LEU A 85 10.07 5.57 2.35
CA LEU A 85 10.42 7.00 2.28
C LEU A 85 11.47 7.28 1.20
N ILE A 86 12.60 6.57 1.23
CA ILE A 86 13.69 6.77 0.28
C ILE A 86 13.23 6.40 -1.14
N TYR A 87 12.59 5.25 -1.31
CA TYR A 87 12.09 4.82 -2.61
C TYR A 87 11.08 5.81 -3.19
N GLY A 88 10.10 6.22 -2.38
CA GLY A 88 9.08 7.18 -2.75
C GLY A 88 9.65 8.56 -3.07
N ALA A 89 10.56 9.07 -2.25
CA ALA A 89 11.21 10.36 -2.44
C ALA A 89 12.06 10.36 -3.72
N LEU A 90 12.91 9.35 -3.94
CA LEU A 90 13.72 9.23 -5.16
C LEU A 90 12.83 9.15 -6.40
N GLN A 91 11.78 8.32 -6.36
CA GLN A 91 10.85 8.18 -7.47
C GLN A 91 10.12 9.50 -7.75
N LEU A 92 9.66 10.23 -6.73
CA LEU A 92 9.05 11.54 -6.88
C LEU A 92 10.02 12.56 -7.48
N VAL A 93 11.26 12.63 -6.99
CA VAL A 93 12.30 13.53 -7.51
C VAL A 93 12.55 13.25 -8.99
N LEU A 94 12.72 11.98 -9.38
CA LEU A 94 12.91 11.60 -10.79
C LEU A 94 11.69 11.98 -11.65
N LEU A 95 10.47 11.71 -11.18
CA LEU A 95 9.25 12.08 -11.90
C LEU A 95 9.14 13.60 -12.09
N ARG A 96 9.59 14.40 -11.12
CA ARG A 96 9.64 15.85 -11.26
C ARG A 96 10.70 16.33 -12.22
N ARG A 97 11.88 15.72 -12.19
CA ARG A 97 12.93 15.99 -13.18
C ARG A 97 12.48 15.63 -14.59
N PHE A 98 11.58 14.65 -14.74
CA PHE A 98 10.96 14.30 -16.02
C PHE A 98 9.78 15.18 -16.44
N GLY A 99 9.44 16.20 -15.64
CA GLY A 99 8.37 17.16 -15.94
C GLY A 99 6.96 16.63 -15.68
N VAL A 100 6.80 15.58 -14.86
CA VAL A 100 5.46 15.07 -14.52
C VAL A 100 4.77 16.04 -13.55
N PRO A 101 3.65 16.69 -13.96
CA PRO A 101 3.01 17.71 -13.14
C PRO A 101 2.37 17.10 -11.89
N TRP A 102 2.28 17.91 -10.84
CA TRP A 102 1.41 17.60 -9.72
C TRP A 102 -0.02 17.48 -10.24
N GLY A 103 -0.65 16.36 -9.93
CA GLY A 103 -2.02 16.10 -10.32
C GLY A 103 -3.00 16.97 -9.56
N HIS A 104 -4.28 16.86 -9.94
CA HIS A 104 -5.36 17.41 -9.14
C HIS A 104 -5.40 16.77 -7.74
N PHE A 105 -5.79 17.57 -6.76
CA PHE A 105 -6.04 17.17 -5.39
C PHE A 105 -7.52 17.35 -5.05
N SER A 106 -8.12 16.37 -4.41
CA SER A 106 -9.48 16.41 -3.92
C SER A 106 -9.52 15.80 -2.53
N ALA A 107 -9.71 16.65 -1.51
CA ALA A 107 -9.85 16.21 -0.13
C ALA A 107 -11.03 15.24 0.02
N LEU A 108 -12.14 15.49 -0.70
CA LEU A 108 -13.30 14.59 -0.72
C LEU A 108 -12.92 13.18 -1.20
N ALA A 109 -12.10 13.07 -2.24
CA ALA A 109 -11.63 11.77 -2.75
C ALA A 109 -10.74 11.04 -1.74
N VAL A 110 -9.89 11.78 -1.02
CA VAL A 110 -9.08 11.22 0.07
C VAL A 110 -9.98 10.68 1.18
N VAL A 111 -10.87 11.52 1.70
CA VAL A 111 -11.78 11.16 2.80
C VAL A 111 -12.69 10.01 2.41
N ALA A 112 -13.29 10.02 1.22
CA ALA A 112 -14.15 8.95 0.75
C ALA A 112 -13.40 7.61 0.68
N LEU A 113 -12.15 7.60 0.17
CA LEU A 113 -11.35 6.38 0.10
C LEU A 113 -10.89 5.91 1.48
N LEU A 114 -10.59 6.81 2.41
CA LEU A 114 -10.27 6.47 3.80
C LEU A 114 -11.48 5.89 4.54
N VAL A 115 -12.65 6.52 4.44
CA VAL A 115 -13.90 6.04 5.06
C VAL A 115 -14.26 4.67 4.51
N TRP A 116 -14.12 4.45 3.20
CA TRP A 116 -14.38 3.15 2.60
C TRP A 116 -13.33 2.10 2.98
N GLY A 117 -12.05 2.46 2.92
CA GLY A 117 -10.93 1.53 3.12
C GLY A 117 -10.66 1.17 4.58
N LEU A 118 -10.65 2.15 5.49
CA LEU A 118 -10.47 1.92 6.94
C LEU A 118 -11.80 1.65 7.63
N GLY A 119 -12.82 2.45 7.33
CA GLY A 119 -14.13 2.32 7.98
C GLY A 119 -14.85 1.07 7.54
N VAL A 120 -15.35 1.04 6.30
CA VAL A 120 -16.20 -0.06 5.81
C VAL A 120 -15.43 -1.36 5.67
N PHE A 121 -14.29 -1.34 4.96
CA PHE A 121 -13.50 -2.53 4.73
C PHE A 121 -12.72 -2.97 5.98
N GLY A 122 -12.14 -2.05 6.75
CA GLY A 122 -11.47 -2.37 8.01
C GLY A 122 -12.43 -2.93 9.07
N PHE A 123 -13.62 -2.35 9.26
CA PHE A 123 -14.66 -2.93 10.12
C PHE A 123 -15.10 -4.32 9.63
N ALA A 124 -15.19 -4.49 8.30
CA ALA A 124 -15.51 -5.78 7.72
C ALA A 124 -14.40 -6.83 7.93
N LEU A 125 -13.15 -6.43 8.15
CA LEU A 125 -12.05 -7.31 8.51
C LEU A 125 -11.98 -7.57 10.02
N ASP A 126 -12.23 -6.57 10.86
CA ASP A 126 -12.20 -6.68 12.33
C ASP A 126 -13.15 -7.75 12.87
N ARG A 127 -14.32 -7.88 12.26
CA ARG A 127 -15.27 -8.97 12.54
C ARG A 127 -14.76 -10.39 12.19
N TYR A 128 -13.63 -10.52 11.50
CA TYR A 128 -13.06 -11.81 11.05
C TYR A 128 -11.59 -12.03 11.45
N ALA A 129 -10.83 -10.96 11.73
CA ALA A 129 -9.42 -10.98 12.11
C ALA A 129 -9.21 -10.13 13.37
N ALA A 130 -8.42 -10.63 14.32
CA ALA A 130 -8.20 -10.02 15.63
C ALA A 130 -7.76 -8.53 15.53
N ASN A 131 -8.49 -7.65 16.23
CA ASN A 131 -8.14 -6.24 16.51
C ASN A 131 -7.58 -5.44 15.33
N PHE A 132 -8.45 -5.00 14.42
CA PHE A 132 -8.10 -4.04 13.37
C PHE A 132 -8.02 -2.59 13.88
N TRP A 133 -8.37 -2.37 15.15
CA TRP A 133 -8.23 -1.10 15.85
C TRP A 133 -6.90 -1.04 16.60
N PRO A 134 -6.04 -0.05 16.31
CA PRO A 134 -4.76 0.10 17.00
C PRO A 134 -4.95 0.50 18.46
N VAL A 135 -4.28 -0.23 19.35
CA VAL A 135 -4.24 0.04 20.80
C VAL A 135 -2.79 0.34 21.20
N GLY A 136 -2.59 1.32 22.07
CA GLY A 136 -1.28 1.66 22.64
C GLY A 136 -0.26 2.17 21.62
N ALA A 137 0.96 1.63 21.67
CA ALA A 137 2.11 2.09 20.88
C ALA A 137 1.96 1.93 19.36
N ARG A 138 0.93 1.22 18.88
CA ARG A 138 0.66 1.03 17.44
C ARG A 138 0.41 2.33 16.70
N TRP A 139 -0.12 3.35 17.38
CA TRP A 139 -0.32 4.67 16.78
C TRP A 139 0.99 5.30 16.32
N TRP A 140 2.07 5.14 17.08
CA TRP A 140 3.39 5.64 16.71
C TRP A 140 3.97 4.90 15.50
N ILE A 141 3.80 3.57 15.46
CA ILE A 141 4.21 2.75 14.32
C ILE A 141 3.46 3.17 13.06
N ILE A 142 2.14 3.36 13.14
CA ILE A 142 1.32 3.82 12.01
C ILE A 142 1.76 5.21 11.54
N ALA A 143 2.03 6.14 12.48
CA ALA A 143 2.50 7.48 12.15
C ALA A 143 3.85 7.45 11.43
N ALA A 144 4.82 6.69 11.95
CA ALA A 144 6.14 6.53 11.33
C ALA A 144 6.04 5.88 9.93
N LEU A 145 5.23 4.81 9.79
CA LEU A 145 4.98 4.19 8.50
C LEU A 145 4.29 5.15 7.53
N ALA A 146 3.38 6.01 7.99
CA ALA A 146 2.71 6.99 7.14
C ALA A 146 3.70 7.98 6.52
N LEU A 147 4.76 8.36 7.25
CA LEU A 147 5.82 9.23 6.72
C LEU A 147 6.51 8.64 5.49
N GLY A 148 6.70 7.31 5.44
CA GLY A 148 7.25 6.62 4.26
C GLY A 148 6.21 6.19 3.24
N ALA A 149 5.07 5.67 3.68
CA ALA A 149 4.03 5.11 2.84
C ALA A 149 3.32 6.17 2.00
N ILE A 150 3.09 7.38 2.53
CA ILE A 150 2.49 8.50 1.78
C ILE A 150 3.34 8.89 0.58
N PRO A 151 4.62 9.30 0.71
CA PRO A 151 5.43 9.67 -0.45
C PRO A 151 5.59 8.50 -1.42
N PHE A 152 5.73 7.26 -0.92
CA PHE A 152 5.79 6.07 -1.76
C PHE A 152 4.51 5.86 -2.60
N MET A 153 3.34 5.87 -1.97
CA MET A 153 2.06 5.66 -2.67
C MET A 153 1.71 6.82 -3.61
N VAL A 154 2.10 8.05 -3.24
CA VAL A 154 2.00 9.20 -4.14
C VAL A 154 2.89 9.00 -5.37
N ALA A 155 4.15 8.57 -5.18
CA ALA A 155 5.07 8.26 -6.28
C ALA A 155 4.50 7.17 -7.20
N ASP A 156 3.98 6.09 -6.62
CA ASP A 156 3.37 4.99 -7.36
C ASP A 156 2.11 5.42 -8.12
N ALA A 157 1.26 6.25 -7.53
CA ALA A 157 0.10 6.80 -8.20
C ALA A 157 0.48 7.68 -9.39
N PHE A 158 1.58 8.44 -9.31
CA PHE A 158 2.09 9.21 -10.44
C PHE A 158 2.72 8.33 -11.53
N VAL A 159 3.55 7.35 -11.16
CA VAL A 159 4.23 6.46 -12.13
C VAL A 159 3.22 5.61 -12.91
N THR A 160 2.11 5.25 -12.28
CA THR A 160 0.98 4.53 -12.90
C THR A 160 -0.10 5.43 -13.48
N GLN A 161 0.10 6.76 -13.44
CA GLN A 161 -0.82 7.76 -13.96
C GLN A 161 -2.25 7.62 -13.41
N GLY A 162 -2.38 7.30 -12.12
CA GLY A 162 -3.67 7.07 -11.47
C GLY A 162 -4.41 5.86 -12.03
N GLY A 163 -3.68 4.84 -12.51
CA GLY A 163 -4.25 3.64 -13.10
C GLY A 163 -4.58 3.71 -14.59
N ARG A 164 -4.21 4.80 -15.27
CA ARG A 164 -4.36 4.95 -16.73
C ARG A 164 -3.17 4.36 -17.51
N ALA A 165 -2.03 4.13 -16.86
CA ALA A 165 -0.85 3.55 -17.49
C ALA A 165 -1.09 2.11 -18.02
N PRO A 166 -0.27 1.64 -18.99
CA PRO A 166 -0.32 0.26 -19.47
C PRO A 166 -0.18 -0.76 -18.34
N LEU A 167 -0.68 -1.98 -18.55
CA LEU A 167 -0.56 -3.05 -17.55
C LEU A 167 0.91 -3.37 -17.23
N SER A 168 1.81 -3.29 -18.22
CA SER A 168 3.25 -3.47 -18.04
C SER A 168 3.86 -2.48 -17.06
N HIS A 169 3.49 -1.20 -17.12
CA HIS A 169 3.96 -0.17 -16.19
C HIS A 169 3.41 -0.41 -14.78
N ARG A 170 2.15 -0.85 -14.68
CA ARG A 170 1.54 -1.19 -13.40
C ARG A 170 2.25 -2.37 -12.75
N ILE A 171 2.37 -3.49 -13.44
CA ILE A 171 3.04 -4.69 -12.93
C ILE A 171 4.52 -4.38 -12.67
N GLY A 172 5.19 -3.70 -13.60
CA GLY A 172 6.60 -3.34 -13.48
C GLY A 172 6.91 -2.49 -12.25
N ALA A 173 6.04 -1.55 -11.87
CA ALA A 173 6.25 -0.73 -10.68
C ALA A 173 6.13 -1.56 -9.39
N ARG A 174 5.20 -2.52 -9.33
CA ARG A 174 5.06 -3.42 -8.16
C ARG A 174 6.20 -4.42 -8.12
N ALA A 175 6.56 -5.00 -9.27
CA ALA A 175 7.68 -5.91 -9.39
C ALA A 175 9.00 -5.25 -9.02
N GLY A 176 9.25 -4.01 -9.45
CA GLY A 176 10.44 -3.24 -9.08
C GLY A 176 10.52 -2.96 -7.58
N PHE A 177 9.40 -2.58 -6.96
CA PHE A 177 9.35 -2.41 -5.51
C PHE A 177 9.55 -3.73 -4.74
N LEU A 178 8.88 -4.81 -5.14
CA LEU A 178 9.06 -6.12 -4.49
C LEU A 178 10.49 -6.66 -4.70
N ALA A 179 11.08 -6.42 -5.87
CA ALA A 179 12.48 -6.74 -6.14
C ALA A 179 13.43 -5.91 -5.27
N SER A 180 13.12 -4.64 -5.03
CA SER A 180 13.85 -3.76 -4.10
C SER A 180 13.84 -4.31 -2.66
N LEU A 181 12.68 -4.78 -2.19
CA LEU A 181 12.57 -5.45 -0.89
C LEU A 181 13.32 -6.79 -0.87
N GLY A 182 13.22 -7.58 -1.95
CA GLY A 182 13.97 -8.83 -2.07
C GLY A 182 15.49 -8.61 -2.06
N PHE A 183 15.95 -7.54 -2.72
CA PHE A 183 17.36 -7.15 -2.72
C PHE A 183 17.81 -6.67 -1.33
N ALA A 184 16.98 -5.91 -0.62
CA ALA A 184 17.23 -5.58 0.79
C ALA A 184 17.43 -6.84 1.66
N VAL A 185 16.52 -7.80 1.54
CA VAL A 185 16.61 -9.08 2.27
C VAL A 185 17.86 -9.87 1.86
N ALA A 186 18.31 -9.77 0.62
CA ALA A 186 19.56 -10.39 0.20
C ALA A 186 20.80 -9.73 0.84
N LEU A 187 20.74 -8.43 1.16
CA LEU A 187 21.83 -7.71 1.83
C LEU A 187 21.89 -8.02 3.34
N ASP A 188 20.74 -8.11 4.01
CA ASP A 188 20.63 -8.51 5.42
C ASP A 188 19.49 -9.50 5.62
N PHE A 189 19.79 -10.78 5.39
CA PHE A 189 18.79 -11.84 5.45
C PHE A 189 18.24 -12.06 6.86
N TRP A 190 19.08 -11.91 7.89
CA TRP A 190 18.71 -12.24 9.26
C TRP A 190 17.86 -11.14 9.90
N GLY A 191 18.21 -9.86 9.70
CA GLY A 191 17.43 -8.74 10.22
C GLY A 191 16.11 -8.53 9.47
N LEU A 192 16.11 -8.78 8.15
CA LEU A 192 14.98 -8.42 7.28
C LEU A 192 14.11 -9.62 6.85
N PHE A 193 14.33 -10.82 7.38
CA PHE A 193 13.51 -12.00 7.03
C PHE A 193 12.00 -11.76 7.20
N PHE A 194 11.59 -11.03 8.24
CA PHE A 194 10.17 -10.68 8.45
C PHE A 194 9.56 -9.88 7.30
N LEU A 195 10.38 -9.15 6.52
CA LEU A 195 9.91 -8.43 5.33
C LEU A 195 9.38 -9.38 4.27
N LEU A 196 9.98 -10.57 4.15
CA LEU A 196 9.49 -11.62 3.26
C LEU A 196 8.11 -12.14 3.69
N MET A 197 7.86 -12.22 5.00
CA MET A 197 6.54 -12.58 5.53
C MET A 197 5.48 -11.49 5.30
N ILE A 198 5.89 -10.22 5.19
CA ILE A 198 4.98 -9.09 4.93
C ILE A 198 4.73 -8.88 3.44
N ALA A 199 5.61 -9.35 2.56
CA ALA A 199 5.45 -9.20 1.11
C ALA A 199 4.08 -9.70 0.57
N PRO A 200 3.51 -10.84 1.02
CA PRO A 200 2.15 -11.25 0.65
C PRO A 200 1.06 -10.24 1.07
N VAL A 201 1.22 -9.60 2.24
CA VAL A 201 0.30 -8.56 2.73
C VAL A 201 0.34 -7.34 1.82
N ILE A 202 1.54 -6.92 1.41
CA ILE A 202 1.71 -5.81 0.46
C ILE A 202 1.09 -6.16 -0.91
N LEU A 203 1.28 -7.39 -1.38
CA LEU A 203 0.67 -7.86 -2.63
C LEU A 203 -0.86 -7.83 -2.56
N LEU A 204 -1.43 -8.36 -1.47
CA LEU A 204 -2.87 -8.34 -1.23
C LEU A 204 -3.39 -6.89 -1.15
N PHE A 205 -2.66 -5.99 -0.49
CA PHE A 205 -2.98 -4.57 -0.45
C PHE A 205 -3.06 -3.97 -1.86
N TYR A 206 -2.10 -4.25 -2.73
CA TYR A 206 -2.12 -3.75 -4.11
C TYR A 206 -3.29 -4.30 -4.93
N VAL A 207 -3.70 -5.55 -4.71
CA VAL A 207 -4.85 -6.15 -5.39
C VAL A 207 -6.14 -5.43 -4.96
N VAL A 208 -6.34 -5.29 -3.64
CA VAL A 208 -7.59 -4.79 -3.06
C VAL A 208 -7.66 -3.27 -3.12
N PHE A 209 -6.77 -2.58 -2.41
CA PHE A 209 -6.77 -1.13 -2.30
C PHE A 209 -6.19 -0.46 -3.53
N GLY A 210 -5.26 -1.11 -4.23
CA GLY A 210 -4.79 -0.62 -5.52
C GLY A 210 -5.89 -0.59 -6.57
N LEU A 211 -6.89 -1.48 -6.53
CA LEU A 211 -8.05 -1.41 -7.43
C LEU A 211 -8.97 -0.22 -7.07
N MET A 212 -9.32 -0.09 -5.79
CA MET A 212 -10.16 1.01 -5.32
C MET A 212 -9.51 2.38 -5.54
N GLY A 213 -8.21 2.49 -5.26
CA GLY A 213 -7.41 3.68 -5.53
C GLY A 213 -7.42 4.09 -7.00
N ARG A 214 -7.44 3.14 -7.95
CA ARG A 214 -7.58 3.46 -9.39
C ARG A 214 -8.93 4.09 -9.72
N TRP A 215 -10.02 3.56 -9.19
CA TRP A 215 -11.35 4.11 -9.45
C TRP A 215 -11.46 5.53 -8.90
N VAL A 216 -10.92 5.77 -7.70
CA VAL A 216 -10.85 7.12 -7.11
C VAL A 216 -9.91 8.03 -7.89
N ALA A 217 -8.73 7.56 -8.30
CA ALA A 217 -7.75 8.35 -9.04
C ALA A 217 -8.26 8.84 -10.41
N ARG A 218 -9.19 8.10 -11.03
CA ARG A 218 -9.82 8.51 -12.29
C ARG A 218 -10.59 9.82 -12.17
N ARG A 219 -11.15 10.11 -10.98
CA ARG A 219 -11.98 11.29 -10.72
C ARG A 219 -11.32 12.31 -9.79
N GLY A 220 -10.77 11.84 -8.67
CA GLY A 220 -10.13 12.66 -7.64
C GLY A 220 -8.64 12.96 -7.88
N GLY A 221 -8.04 12.39 -8.93
CA GLY A 221 -6.63 12.58 -9.28
C GLY A 221 -5.66 11.64 -8.57
N ALA A 222 -4.48 11.46 -9.18
CA ALA A 222 -3.44 10.56 -8.67
C ALA A 222 -2.90 10.95 -7.29
N LEU A 223 -2.81 12.25 -6.98
CA LEU A 223 -2.30 12.72 -5.69
C LEU A 223 -3.22 12.28 -4.54
N SER A 224 -4.53 12.50 -4.70
CA SER A 224 -5.55 12.12 -3.71
C SER A 224 -5.56 10.62 -3.44
N ALA A 225 -5.52 9.81 -4.51
CA ALA A 225 -5.47 8.36 -4.38
C ALA A 225 -4.17 7.89 -3.70
N GLY A 226 -3.02 8.48 -4.06
CA GLY A 226 -1.73 8.16 -3.43
C GLY A 226 -1.69 8.48 -1.94
N ILE A 227 -2.20 9.64 -1.51
CA ILE A 227 -2.26 10.02 -0.09
C ILE A 227 -3.14 9.03 0.70
N ALA A 228 -4.36 8.79 0.21
CA ALA A 228 -5.29 7.88 0.88
C ALA A 228 -4.72 6.45 0.93
N GLN A 229 -4.16 5.93 -0.17
CA GLN A 229 -3.55 4.61 -0.18
C GLN A 229 -2.31 4.53 0.73
N GLY A 230 -1.50 5.59 0.84
CA GLY A 230 -0.38 5.66 1.77
C GLY A 230 -0.81 5.51 3.21
N LEU A 231 -1.85 6.23 3.61
CA LEU A 231 -2.45 6.12 4.94
C LEU A 231 -3.07 4.73 5.18
N ILE A 232 -3.78 4.17 4.20
CA ILE A 232 -4.35 2.81 4.32
C ILE A 232 -3.24 1.77 4.44
N LEU A 233 -2.15 1.90 3.69
CA LEU A 233 -1.01 0.99 3.76
C LEU A 233 -0.35 1.04 5.14
N ALA A 234 -0.05 2.25 5.62
CA ALA A 234 0.53 2.46 6.94
C ALA A 234 -0.35 1.88 8.05
N TRP A 235 -1.67 2.09 7.96
CA TRP A 235 -2.62 1.50 8.88
C TRP A 235 -2.60 -0.04 8.82
N ALA A 236 -2.80 -0.61 7.64
CA ALA A 236 -2.88 -2.07 7.45
C ALA A 236 -1.61 -2.79 7.94
N ILE A 237 -0.44 -2.21 7.70
CA ILE A 237 0.83 -2.74 8.16
C ILE A 237 0.99 -2.54 9.68
N GLY A 238 0.72 -1.34 10.20
CA GLY A 238 0.89 -1.02 11.62
C GLY A 238 -0.02 -1.84 12.56
N VAL A 239 -1.23 -2.18 12.12
CA VAL A 239 -2.13 -3.07 12.89
C VAL A 239 -1.70 -4.54 12.78
N SER A 240 -1.00 -4.93 11.72
CA SER A 240 -0.57 -6.32 11.50
C SER A 240 0.73 -6.68 12.20
N PHE A 241 1.56 -5.70 12.57
CA PHE A 241 2.84 -5.98 13.21
C PHE A 241 2.66 -6.60 14.61
N PRO A 242 3.36 -7.70 14.93
CA PRO A 242 3.47 -8.14 16.31
C PRO A 242 4.27 -7.11 17.11
N LEU A 243 3.77 -6.74 18.29
CA LEU A 243 4.55 -5.94 19.22
C LEU A 243 5.46 -6.90 19.99
N PHE A 244 6.77 -6.73 19.85
CA PHE A 244 7.70 -7.38 20.76
C PHE A 244 7.67 -6.60 22.06
N VAL A 245 7.12 -7.22 23.10
CA VAL A 245 7.35 -6.75 24.47
C VAL A 245 8.79 -7.13 24.76
N ALA A 246 9.68 -6.14 24.90
CA ALA A 246 10.95 -6.38 25.57
C ALA A 246 10.58 -6.88 26.98
N GLY A 247 10.71 -8.18 27.19
CA GLY A 247 10.34 -8.81 28.45
C GLY A 247 11.32 -8.41 29.53
N GLY A 248 10.80 -7.88 30.64
CA GLY A 248 11.48 -7.79 31.94
C GLY A 248 12.44 -6.63 32.08
#